data_AF-A0A7Y9EXL6-F1
#
_entry.id   AF-A0A7Y9EXL6-F1
#
_cell.length_a   1.000
_cell.length_b   1.000
_cell.length_c   1.000
_cell.angle_alpha   90.00
_cell.angle_beta   90.00
_cell.angle_gamma   90.00
#
_symmetry.space_group_name_H-M   'P 1'
#
loop_
_entity.id
_entity.type
_entity.pdbx_description
1 polymer ?
#
loop_
_entity_poly.entity_id
_entity_poly.type
_entity_poly.pdbx_seq_one_letter_code
_entity_poly.pdbx_strand_id
1 'polypeptide(L)'
;MTETLHSSAAPLVGVIMGSDSDWRVMSDASQALTEFGIAHEVEVVSAHRTPDKLLAYGREARARGIRVIVAGAGGAAHLPGMIAAVTALPVIGVPVPLAYLDGMDSLLSIVQMPAGIPVATVSIGGARNAGLLAARILGAADPALADRVEEYARELQAQVEEKSTRLRASLNGQDAEKGDAR
;
A
#
# COMPACT_ATOMS: atom_id res chain seq x y z
N MET A 1 19.11 16.28 -9.63
CA MET A 1 17.75 15.98 -9.11
C MET A 1 17.21 14.84 -9.94
N THR A 2 16.79 13.73 -9.32
CA THR A 2 16.09 12.65 -10.05
C THR A 2 14.63 13.06 -10.17
N GLU A 3 14.03 12.89 -11.34
CA GLU A 3 12.65 13.24 -11.59
C GLU A 3 11.70 12.22 -10.95
N THR A 4 10.64 12.72 -10.32
CA THR A 4 9.54 11.91 -9.76
C THR A 4 8.72 11.27 -10.88
N LEU A 5 8.31 10.01 -10.71
CA LEU A 5 7.51 9.27 -11.71
C LEU A 5 6.08 9.79 -11.82
N HIS A 6 5.52 10.26 -10.70
CA HIS A 6 4.22 10.90 -10.60
C HIS A 6 4.27 11.89 -9.44
N SER A 7 3.75 13.10 -9.61
CA SER A 7 3.79 14.11 -8.55
C SER A 7 2.55 15.01 -8.59
N SER A 8 1.89 15.10 -7.44
CA SER A 8 0.95 16.17 -7.15
C SER A 8 1.71 17.38 -6.60
N ALA A 9 1.20 18.60 -6.81
CA ALA A 9 1.89 19.82 -6.40
C ALA A 9 2.12 19.93 -4.87
N ALA A 10 1.30 19.25 -4.08
CA ALA A 10 1.39 19.20 -2.62
C ALA A 10 1.03 17.79 -2.13
N PRO A 11 1.96 16.81 -2.20
CA PRO A 11 1.68 15.43 -1.87
C PRO A 11 1.55 15.24 -0.36
N LEU A 12 0.47 14.57 0.07
CA LEU A 12 0.25 14.15 1.45
C LEU A 12 0.84 12.76 1.72
N VAL A 13 0.97 11.93 0.68
CA VAL A 13 1.54 10.58 0.78
C VAL A 13 2.71 10.42 -0.17
N GLY A 14 3.82 9.89 0.32
CA GLY A 14 4.96 9.48 -0.50
C GLY A 14 4.91 7.99 -0.80
N VAL A 15 4.79 7.59 -2.06
CA VAL A 15 4.87 6.18 -2.49
C VAL A 15 6.25 5.91 -3.06
N ILE A 16 7.09 5.20 -2.32
CA ILE A 16 8.48 4.94 -2.70
C ILE A 16 8.76 3.45 -2.86
N MET A 17 9.71 3.13 -3.74
CA MET A 17 10.13 1.75 -3.99
C MET A 17 11.61 1.63 -4.31
N GLY A 18 12.18 0.46 -4.01
CA GLY A 18 13.60 0.19 -4.18
C GLY A 18 14.04 0.08 -5.64
N SER A 19 13.14 -0.36 -6.52
CA SER A 19 13.36 -0.54 -7.96
C SER A 19 12.09 -0.23 -8.77
N ASP A 20 12.25 0.21 -10.01
CA ASP A 20 11.14 0.37 -10.97
C ASP A 20 10.32 -0.91 -11.18
N SER A 21 10.95 -2.09 -11.14
CA SER A 21 10.26 -3.39 -11.21
C SER A 21 9.24 -3.63 -10.09
N ASP A 22 9.37 -2.93 -8.95
CA ASP A 22 8.42 -3.00 -7.84
C ASP A 22 7.10 -2.28 -8.19
N TRP A 23 7.10 -1.42 -9.21
CA TRP A 23 5.93 -0.65 -9.63
C TRP A 23 4.73 -1.53 -9.97
N ARG A 24 4.96 -2.74 -10.51
CA ARG A 24 3.90 -3.72 -10.80
C ARG A 24 3.04 -4.09 -9.58
N VAL A 25 3.57 -3.88 -8.37
CA VAL A 25 2.87 -4.06 -7.09
C VAL A 25 2.49 -2.70 -6.53
N MET A 26 3.44 -1.76 -6.49
CA MET A 26 3.26 -0.48 -5.81
C MET A 26 2.26 0.46 -6.49
N SER A 27 1.95 0.24 -7.78
CA SER A 27 0.89 0.96 -8.49
C SER A 27 -0.46 0.86 -7.80
N ASP A 28 -0.75 -0.24 -7.11
CA ASP A 28 -2.03 -0.44 -6.44
C ASP A 28 -2.20 0.49 -5.22
N ALA A 29 -1.09 0.90 -4.59
CA ALA A 29 -1.13 1.94 -3.55
C ALA A 29 -1.50 3.29 -4.16
N SER A 30 -0.86 3.65 -5.29
CA SER A 30 -1.16 4.89 -6.03
C SER A 30 -2.61 4.93 -6.52
N GLN A 31 -3.12 3.80 -7.02
CA GLN A 31 -4.51 3.67 -7.44
C GLN A 31 -5.46 3.88 -6.26
N ALA A 32 -5.25 3.20 -5.12
CA ALA A 32 -6.08 3.38 -3.93
C ALA A 32 -6.05 4.85 -3.46
N LEU A 33 -4.88 5.48 -3.37
CA LEU A 33 -4.77 6.89 -2.98
C LEU A 33 -5.55 7.81 -3.94
N THR A 34 -5.51 7.52 -5.24
CA THR A 34 -6.27 8.26 -6.26
C THR A 34 -7.78 8.10 -6.07
N GLU A 35 -8.27 6.89 -5.79
CA GLU A 35 -9.69 6.61 -5.50
C GLU A 35 -10.18 7.43 -4.28
N PHE A 36 -9.35 7.61 -3.26
CA PHE A 36 -9.62 8.47 -2.11
C PHE A 36 -9.26 9.94 -2.33
N GLY A 37 -8.92 10.37 -3.54
CA GLY A 37 -8.55 11.76 -3.85
C GLY A 37 -7.40 12.30 -2.98
N ILE A 38 -6.49 11.42 -2.54
CA ILE A 38 -5.34 11.79 -1.72
C ILE A 38 -4.19 12.17 -2.65
N ALA A 39 -3.76 13.42 -2.56
CA ALA A 39 -2.58 13.91 -3.25
C ALA A 39 -1.34 13.09 -2.83
N HIS A 40 -0.63 12.53 -3.78
CA HIS A 40 0.55 11.71 -3.52
C HIS A 40 1.64 11.91 -4.58
N GLU A 41 2.82 11.41 -4.28
CA GLU A 41 3.95 11.32 -5.20
C GLU A 41 4.44 9.88 -5.33
N VAL A 42 5.12 9.55 -6.43
CA VAL A 42 5.73 8.26 -6.69
C VAL A 42 7.20 8.43 -7.05
N GLU A 43 8.08 7.71 -6.38
CA GLU A 43 9.52 7.81 -6.61
C GLU A 43 10.30 6.50 -6.38
N VAL A 44 11.39 6.29 -7.15
CA VAL A 44 12.36 5.22 -6.90
C VAL A 44 13.45 5.72 -5.94
N VAL A 45 13.53 5.07 -4.78
CA VAL A 45 14.46 5.36 -3.68
C VAL A 45 15.06 4.03 -3.21
N SER A 46 16.34 3.78 -3.51
CA SER A 46 16.97 2.49 -3.22
C SER A 46 17.83 2.59 -1.96
N ALA A 47 17.49 1.82 -0.92
CA ALA A 47 18.27 1.77 0.31
C ALA A 47 19.71 1.31 0.09
N HIS A 48 19.92 0.37 -0.83
CA HIS A 48 21.24 -0.22 -1.08
C HIS A 48 22.05 0.54 -2.14
N ARG A 49 21.38 1.13 -3.14
CA ARG A 49 22.05 1.73 -4.30
C ARG A 49 22.15 3.26 -4.23
N THR A 50 21.22 3.91 -3.53
CA THR A 50 21.17 5.38 -3.39
C THR A 50 20.89 5.79 -1.94
N PRO A 51 21.71 5.36 -0.96
CA PRO A 51 21.46 5.62 0.47
C PRO A 51 21.36 7.12 0.81
N ASP A 52 22.16 7.99 0.19
CA ASP A 52 22.07 9.44 0.43
C ASP A 52 20.72 10.02 -0.03
N LYS A 53 20.16 9.50 -1.14
CA LYS A 53 18.82 9.88 -1.61
C LYS A 53 17.76 9.43 -0.61
N LEU A 54 17.88 8.21 -0.07
CA LEU A 54 16.99 7.71 0.98
C LEU A 54 17.02 8.62 2.21
N LEU A 55 18.21 8.97 2.69
CA LEU A 55 18.38 9.84 3.86
C LEU A 55 17.79 11.23 3.62
N ALA A 56 18.06 11.82 2.46
CA ALA A 56 17.48 13.12 2.08
C ALA A 56 15.95 13.04 2.03
N TYR A 57 15.40 12.06 1.30
CA TYR A 57 13.96 11.87 1.16
C TYR A 57 13.25 11.79 2.52
N GLY A 58 13.73 10.91 3.42
CA GLY A 58 13.09 10.70 4.71
C GLY A 58 13.17 11.91 5.65
N ARG A 59 14.31 12.62 5.65
CA ARG A 59 14.51 13.83 6.48
C ARG A 59 13.68 15.01 6.01
N GLU A 60 13.52 15.16 4.70
CA GLU A 60 12.84 16.31 4.10
C GLU A 60 11.32 16.09 3.96
N ALA A 61 10.85 14.84 3.88
CA ALA A 61 9.45 14.50 3.62
C ALA A 61 8.44 15.30 4.46
N ARG A 62 8.66 15.41 5.78
CA ARG A 62 7.76 16.16 6.67
C ARG A 62 7.70 17.65 6.32
N ALA A 63 8.84 18.26 6.01
CA ALA A 63 8.91 19.67 5.64
C ALA A 63 8.23 19.94 4.28
N ARG A 64 8.19 18.95 3.40
CA ARG A 64 7.46 18.99 2.12
C ARG A 64 5.94 18.82 2.25
N GLY A 65 5.44 18.57 3.46
CA GLY A 65 4.00 18.39 3.71
C GLY A 65 3.52 16.94 3.71
N ILE A 66 4.42 15.97 3.47
CA ILE A 66 4.07 14.54 3.53
C ILE A 66 3.67 14.16 4.96
N ARG A 67 2.64 13.34 5.05
CA ARG A 67 2.02 12.89 6.30
C ARG A 67 2.14 11.38 6.51
N VAL A 68 2.25 10.60 5.43
CA VAL A 68 2.47 9.14 5.46
C VAL A 68 3.43 8.75 4.34
N ILE A 69 4.32 7.78 4.59
CA ILE A 69 5.15 7.19 3.55
C ILE A 69 4.77 5.72 3.37
N VAL A 70 4.52 5.31 2.13
CA VAL A 70 4.30 3.92 1.71
C VAL A 70 5.56 3.45 0.99
N ALA A 71 6.27 2.48 1.56
CA ALA A 71 7.55 2.01 1.07
C ALA A 71 7.50 0.52 0.67
N GLY A 72 7.82 0.23 -0.60
CA GLY A 72 7.88 -1.13 -1.14
C GLY A 72 9.30 -1.63 -1.36
N ALA A 73 9.61 -2.85 -0.92
CA ALA A 73 10.87 -3.51 -1.22
C ALA A 73 10.75 -5.03 -1.15
N GLY A 74 11.58 -5.74 -1.93
CA GLY A 74 11.67 -7.20 -1.95
C GLY A 74 13.04 -7.74 -1.49
N GLY A 75 13.08 -9.01 -1.12
CA GLY A 75 14.27 -9.72 -0.65
C GLY A 75 14.72 -9.22 0.73
N ALA A 76 15.98 -8.80 0.83
CA ALA A 76 16.50 -8.07 2.00
C ALA A 76 15.94 -6.63 2.03
N ALA A 77 14.65 -6.53 2.35
CA ALA A 77 13.81 -5.36 2.10
C ALA A 77 14.01 -4.23 3.13
N HIS A 78 15.16 -3.54 3.07
CA HIS A 78 15.56 -2.54 4.07
C HIS A 78 14.91 -1.15 3.90
N LEU A 79 14.30 -0.85 2.75
CA LEU A 79 13.79 0.49 2.46
C LEU A 79 12.80 1.00 3.52
N PRO A 80 11.75 0.26 3.93
CA PRO A 80 10.78 0.77 4.91
C PRO A 80 11.41 1.07 6.28
N GLY A 81 12.23 0.15 6.79
CA GLY A 81 12.89 0.32 8.09
C GLY A 81 13.89 1.48 8.09
N MET A 82 14.69 1.63 7.03
CA MET A 82 15.66 2.71 6.92
C MET A 82 15.00 4.09 6.77
N ILE A 83 13.87 4.17 6.07
CA ILE A 83 13.08 5.41 5.99
C ILE A 83 12.49 5.75 7.37
N ALA A 84 11.91 4.78 8.07
CA ALA A 84 11.37 4.96 9.41
C ALA A 84 12.44 5.43 10.42
N ALA A 85 13.70 5.02 10.23
CA ALA A 85 14.80 5.44 11.09
C ALA A 85 15.18 6.93 10.97
N VAL A 86 14.76 7.62 9.91
CA VAL A 86 15.19 9.00 9.62
C VAL A 86 14.03 9.99 9.51
N THR A 87 12.82 9.57 9.84
CA THR A 87 11.63 10.42 9.82
C THR A 87 10.72 10.16 11.01
N ALA A 88 9.98 11.17 11.44
CA ALA A 88 8.95 11.03 12.46
C ALA A 88 7.57 10.67 11.88
N LEU A 89 7.47 10.58 10.54
CA LEU A 89 6.23 10.23 9.85
C LEU A 89 5.94 8.73 9.99
N PRO A 90 4.66 8.33 10.03
CA PRO A 90 4.30 6.92 9.91
C PRO A 90 4.77 6.36 8.56
N VAL A 91 5.43 5.19 8.63
CA VAL A 91 5.91 4.45 7.46
C VAL A 91 5.14 3.13 7.37
N ILE A 92 4.53 2.90 6.21
CA ILE A 92 3.84 1.67 5.87
C ILE A 92 4.76 0.85 4.97
N GLY A 93 5.09 -0.37 5.39
CA GLY A 93 5.95 -1.27 4.65
C GLY A 93 5.17 -2.28 3.81
N VAL A 94 5.45 -2.35 2.51
CA VAL A 94 4.89 -3.34 1.58
C VAL A 94 5.98 -4.37 1.23
N PRO A 95 5.87 -5.62 1.70
CA PRO A 95 6.75 -6.68 1.26
C PRO A 95 6.47 -7.05 -0.20
N VAL A 96 7.41 -6.78 -1.11
CA VAL A 96 7.26 -7.10 -2.53
C VAL A 96 7.81 -8.50 -2.80
N PRO A 97 7.00 -9.46 -3.29
CA PRO A 97 7.49 -10.80 -3.57
C PRO A 97 8.46 -10.79 -4.75
N LEU A 98 9.61 -11.45 -4.57
CA LEU A 98 10.57 -11.73 -5.63
C LEU A 98 10.33 -13.13 -6.23
N ALA A 99 11.28 -13.62 -7.04
CA ALA A 99 11.17 -14.90 -7.73
C ALA A 99 11.18 -16.12 -6.79
N TYR A 100 11.73 -15.97 -5.58
CA TYR A 100 11.87 -17.05 -4.61
C TYR A 100 11.31 -16.63 -3.25
N LEU A 101 11.02 -17.63 -2.41
CA LEU A 101 10.55 -17.48 -1.02
C LEU A 101 9.17 -16.80 -0.87
N ASP A 102 8.44 -16.58 -1.97
CA ASP A 102 7.09 -16.00 -2.01
C ASP A 102 6.95 -14.69 -1.21
N GLY A 103 8.04 -13.94 -1.06
CA GLY A 103 8.09 -12.69 -0.29
C GLY A 103 8.20 -12.87 1.23
N MET A 104 8.43 -14.07 1.75
CA MET A 104 8.65 -14.31 3.18
C MET A 104 9.91 -13.61 3.70
N ASP A 105 10.98 -13.60 2.90
CA ASP A 105 12.20 -12.84 3.17
C ASP A 105 11.93 -11.34 3.30
N SER A 106 11.10 -10.83 2.41
CA SER A 106 10.68 -9.43 2.34
C SER A 106 9.82 -9.08 3.55
N LEU A 107 8.89 -9.97 3.92
CA LEU A 107 7.99 -9.79 5.06
C LEU A 107 8.79 -9.69 6.35
N LEU A 108 9.65 -10.67 6.62
CA LEU A 108 10.45 -10.71 7.85
C LEU A 108 11.47 -9.57 7.92
N SER A 109 12.02 -9.15 6.78
CA SER A 109 12.93 -7.98 6.70
C SER A 109 12.25 -6.66 7.07
N ILE A 110 10.93 -6.55 6.88
CA ILE A 110 10.17 -5.32 7.13
C ILE A 110 9.48 -5.36 8.50
N VAL A 111 8.83 -6.46 8.87
CA VAL A 111 7.96 -6.52 10.07
C VAL A 111 8.73 -6.67 11.38
N GLN A 112 9.91 -7.29 11.37
CA GLN A 112 10.68 -7.62 12.58
C GLN A 112 11.57 -6.45 13.05
N MET A 113 11.07 -5.22 12.97
CA MET A 113 11.80 -4.05 13.46
C MET A 113 12.01 -4.16 14.99
N PRO A 114 13.20 -3.82 15.50
CA PRO A 114 13.44 -3.76 16.94
C PRO A 114 12.64 -2.62 17.59
N ALA A 115 12.53 -2.66 18.91
CA ALA A 115 11.87 -1.60 19.68
C ALA A 115 12.49 -0.22 19.39
N GLY A 116 11.63 0.77 19.14
CA GLY A 116 12.01 2.17 18.94
C GLY A 116 11.70 2.72 17.54
N ILE A 117 11.87 1.91 16.47
CA ILE A 117 11.65 2.34 15.09
C ILE A 117 10.58 1.46 14.42
N PRO A 118 9.28 1.77 14.60
CA PRO A 118 8.20 0.94 14.08
C PRO A 118 7.99 1.11 12.57
N VAL A 119 7.52 0.04 11.92
CA VAL A 119 6.98 0.06 10.55
C VAL A 119 5.62 -0.61 10.57
N ALA A 120 4.60 0.01 9.96
CA ALA A 120 3.29 -0.59 9.79
C ALA A 120 3.30 -1.52 8.58
N THR A 121 3.59 -2.79 8.78
CA THR A 121 3.73 -3.76 7.68
C THR A 121 2.38 -4.32 7.24
N VAL A 122 2.09 -4.27 5.93
CA VAL A 122 0.91 -4.92 5.33
C VAL A 122 1.26 -6.31 4.77
N SER A 123 0.27 -7.01 4.20
CA SER A 123 0.49 -8.31 3.56
C SER A 123 1.52 -8.25 2.43
N ILE A 124 2.14 -9.39 2.11
CA ILE A 124 2.98 -9.53 0.92
C ILE A 124 2.18 -9.13 -0.32
N GLY A 125 2.75 -8.27 -1.16
CA GLY A 125 2.09 -7.68 -2.34
C GLY A 125 0.95 -6.72 -2.01
N GLY A 126 0.70 -6.41 -0.73
CA GLY A 126 -0.48 -5.70 -0.25
C GLY A 126 -0.48 -4.18 -0.47
N ALA A 127 0.04 -3.67 -1.60
CA ALA A 127 0.18 -2.23 -1.82
C ALA A 127 -1.17 -1.50 -1.83
N ARG A 128 -2.25 -2.11 -2.35
CA ARG A 128 -3.61 -1.55 -2.23
C ARG A 128 -3.98 -1.30 -0.76
N ASN A 129 -3.71 -2.27 0.11
CA ASN A 129 -3.95 -2.14 1.54
C ASN A 129 -3.05 -1.09 2.20
N ALA A 130 -1.83 -0.87 1.68
CA ALA A 130 -1.00 0.24 2.16
C ALA A 130 -1.59 1.61 1.80
N GLY A 131 -2.16 1.77 0.60
CA GLY A 131 -2.91 2.98 0.24
C GLY A 131 -4.15 3.18 1.12
N LEU A 132 -4.92 2.12 1.37
CA LEU A 132 -6.07 2.14 2.28
C LEU A 132 -5.69 2.46 3.73
N LEU A 133 -4.58 1.92 4.22
CA LEU A 133 -4.06 2.21 5.55
C LEU A 133 -3.59 3.67 5.65
N ALA A 134 -2.94 4.20 4.62
CA ALA A 134 -2.60 5.62 4.55
C ALA A 134 -3.86 6.50 4.61
N ALA A 135 -4.92 6.14 3.87
CA ALA A 135 -6.21 6.83 3.93
C ALA A 135 -6.82 6.80 5.34
N ARG A 136 -6.77 5.66 6.04
CA ARG A 136 -7.22 5.53 7.44
C ARG A 136 -6.40 6.39 8.41
N ILE A 137 -5.08 6.42 8.26
CA ILE A 137 -4.19 7.24 9.09
C ILE A 137 -4.51 8.73 8.92
N LEU A 138 -4.71 9.18 7.67
CA LEU A 138 -5.09 10.56 7.39
C LEU A 138 -6.50 10.88 7.88
N GLY A 139 -7.45 9.98 7.64
CA GLY A 139 -8.85 10.10 8.07
C GLY A 139 -9.03 10.21 9.58
N ALA A 140 -8.08 9.70 10.38
CA ALA A 140 -8.09 9.89 11.83
C ALA A 140 -8.06 11.38 12.26
N ALA A 141 -7.60 12.28 11.37
CA ALA A 141 -7.59 13.73 11.59
C ALA A 141 -8.38 14.51 10.53
N ASP A 142 -9.02 13.84 9.58
CA ASP A 142 -9.83 14.43 8.49
C ASP A 142 -11.18 13.70 8.42
N PRO A 143 -12.24 14.26 9.03
CA PRO A 143 -13.57 13.62 9.06
C PRO A 143 -14.14 13.32 7.67
N ALA A 144 -13.91 14.19 6.68
CA ALA A 144 -14.42 13.97 5.32
C ALA A 144 -13.72 12.80 4.62
N LEU A 145 -12.42 12.60 4.91
CA LEU A 145 -11.72 11.40 4.45
C LEU A 145 -12.16 10.14 5.22
N ALA A 146 -12.41 10.26 6.54
CA ALA A 146 -12.96 9.15 7.32
C ALA A 146 -14.30 8.65 6.77
N ASP A 147 -15.22 9.57 6.46
CA ASP A 147 -16.53 9.25 5.86
C ASP A 147 -16.38 8.49 4.53
N ARG A 148 -15.42 8.90 3.68
CA ARG A 148 -15.13 8.19 2.42
C ARG A 148 -14.59 6.78 2.65
N VAL A 149 -13.77 6.58 3.68
CA VAL A 149 -13.28 5.24 4.05
C VAL A 149 -14.41 4.35 4.58
N GLU A 150 -15.35 4.92 5.34
CA GLU A 150 -16.55 4.19 5.79
C GLU A 150 -17.48 3.84 4.63
N GLU A 151 -17.68 4.76 3.68
CA GLU A 151 -18.49 4.50 2.48
C GLU A 151 -17.88 3.36 1.65
N TYR A 152 -16.56 3.39 1.43
CA TYR A 152 -15.86 2.30 0.77
C TYR A 152 -16.09 0.93 1.45
N ALA A 153 -16.14 0.90 2.79
CA ALA A 153 -16.44 -0.33 3.52
C ALA A 153 -17.89 -0.81 3.31
N ARG A 154 -18.86 0.11 3.21
CA ARG A 154 -20.26 -0.21 2.90
C ARG A 154 -20.41 -0.74 1.47
N GLU A 155 -19.73 -0.14 0.51
CA GLU A 155 -19.72 -0.61 -0.88
C GLU A 155 -19.15 -2.04 -0.99
N LEU A 156 -18.06 -2.32 -0.27
CA LEU A 156 -17.49 -3.67 -0.18
C LEU A 156 -18.50 -4.69 0.37
N GLN A 157 -19.26 -4.32 1.40
CA GLN A 157 -20.31 -5.18 1.94
C GLN A 157 -21.39 -5.47 0.89
N ALA A 158 -21.89 -4.43 0.21
CA ALA A 158 -22.89 -4.58 -0.85
C ALA A 158 -22.39 -5.50 -1.99
N GLN A 159 -21.13 -5.37 -2.40
CA GLN A 159 -20.52 -6.23 -3.41
C GLN A 159 -20.45 -7.70 -2.96
N VAL A 160 -20.19 -7.98 -1.69
CA VAL A 160 -20.17 -9.35 -1.15
C VAL A 160 -21.57 -9.95 -1.15
N GLU A 161 -22.59 -9.18 -0.76
CA GLU A 161 -24.00 -9.62 -0.78
C GLU A 161 -24.48 -9.92 -2.20
N GLU A 162 -24.12 -9.08 -3.17
CA GLU A 162 -24.43 -9.28 -4.58
C GLU A 162 -23.76 -10.56 -5.13
N LYS A 163 -22.47 -10.76 -4.83
CA LYS A 163 -21.75 -11.98 -5.21
C LYS A 163 -22.35 -13.24 -4.58
N SER A 164 -22.75 -13.16 -3.31
CA SER A 164 -23.42 -14.26 -2.60
C SER A 164 -24.75 -14.63 -3.28
N THR A 165 -25.53 -13.62 -3.66
CA THR A 165 -26.80 -13.80 -4.38
C THR A 165 -26.59 -14.46 -5.74
N ARG A 166 -25.59 -13.99 -6.52
CA ARG A 166 -25.23 -14.58 -7.81
C ARG A 166 -24.79 -16.05 -7.67
N LEU A 167 -23.97 -16.35 -6.66
CA LEU A 167 -23.53 -17.72 -6.40
C LEU A 167 -24.71 -18.64 -6.09
N ARG A 168 -25.63 -18.22 -5.21
CA ARG A 168 -26.85 -18.98 -4.90
C ARG A 168 -27.71 -19.25 -6.13
N ALA A 169 -27.89 -18.25 -7.00
CA ALA A 169 -28.63 -18.40 -8.25
C ALA A 169 -27.99 -19.44 -9.19
N SER A 170 -26.65 -19.42 -9.31
CA SER A 170 -25.94 -20.40 -10.15
C SER A 170 -26.05 -21.84 -9.67
N LEU A 171 -26.13 -22.06 -8.35
CA LEU A 171 -26.26 -23.40 -7.78
C LEU A 171 -27.68 -23.96 -7.99
N ASN A 172 -28.71 -23.13 -7.77
CA ASN A 172 -30.10 -23.54 -7.97
C ASN A 172 -30.43 -23.84 -9.44
N GLY A 173 -29.78 -23.16 -10.40
CA GLY A 173 -29.94 -23.44 -11.83
C GLY A 173 -29.33 -24.78 -12.27
N GLN A 174 -28.23 -25.22 -11.63
CA GLN A 174 -27.58 -26.50 -11.92
C GLN A 174 -28.34 -27.71 -11.38
N ASP A 175 -29.10 -27.53 -10.30
CA ASP A 175 -29.96 -28.56 -9.74
C ASP A 175 -31.23 -28.78 -10.59
N ALA A 176 -31.73 -27.73 -11.26
CA ALA A 176 -32.86 -27.84 -12.19
C ALA A 176 -32.48 -28.60 -13.47
N GLU A 177 -31.29 -28.37 -14.05
CA GLU A 177 -30.82 -29.10 -15.24
C GLU A 177 -30.50 -30.58 -14.97
N LYS A 178 -30.11 -30.94 -13.74
CA LYS A 178 -29.87 -32.35 -13.36
C LYS A 178 -31.15 -33.12 -13.04
N GLY A 179 -32.25 -32.43 -12.72
CA GLY A 179 -33.55 -33.04 -12.42
C GLY A 179 -34.32 -33.52 -13.65
N ASP A 180 -34.09 -32.90 -14.81
CA ASP A 180 -34.83 -33.18 -16.06
C ASP A 180 -34.17 -34.27 -16.95
N ALA A 181 -33.03 -34.80 -16.50
CA ALA A 181 -32.25 -35.85 -17.19
C ALA A 181 -32.48 -37.27 -16.61
N ARG A 182 -33.60 -37.50 -15.92
CA ARG A 182 -33.97 -38.81 -15.33
C ARG A 182 -35.31 -39.33 -15.81
#